data_AF-A0A934L8J6-F1
#
_entry.id   AF-A0A934L8J6-F1
#
_cell.length_a   1.000
_cell.length_b   1.000
_cell.length_c   1.000
_cell.angle_alpha   90.00
_cell.angle_beta   90.00
_cell.angle_gamma   90.00
#
_symmetry.space_group_name_H-M   'P 1'
#
loop_
_entity.id
_entity.type
_entity.pdbx_description
1 polymer ?
#
loop_
_entity_poly.entity_id
_entity_poly.type
_entity_poly.pdbx_seq_one_letter_code
_entity_poly.pdbx_strand_id
1 'polypeptide(L)'
;MTSKTTQRKSRARKSKPLTSREKVRAHRARLRAQGMRPVTMWVPDMRSPKFAAEARRQCLLANNSRYAAADQAWVDSMIDGKTD
;
A
#
# COMPACT_ATOMS: atom_id res chain seq x y z
N MET A 1 46.97 -30.41 38.43
CA MET A 1 45.49 -30.26 38.40
C MET A 1 45.14 -28.94 37.72
N THR A 2 44.87 -28.93 36.41
CA THR A 2 44.23 -27.78 35.74
C THR A 2 43.52 -28.29 34.49
N SER A 3 42.23 -28.59 34.61
CA SER A 3 41.40 -29.00 33.49
C SER A 3 41.10 -27.79 32.60
N LYS A 4 41.47 -27.88 31.31
CA LYS A 4 41.08 -26.92 30.29
C LYS A 4 39.59 -27.13 29.97
N THR A 5 38.73 -26.27 30.49
CA THR A 5 37.32 -26.23 30.08
C THR A 5 37.22 -25.57 28.71
N THR A 6 37.07 -26.39 27.67
CA THR A 6 36.79 -25.90 26.32
C THR A 6 35.37 -25.31 26.27
N GLN A 7 35.30 -23.99 26.16
CA GLN A 7 34.06 -23.23 25.99
C GLN A 7 33.46 -23.56 24.62
N ARG A 8 32.28 -24.19 24.59
CA ARG A 8 31.58 -24.57 23.36
C ARG A 8 30.82 -23.34 22.82
N LYS A 9 31.37 -22.69 21.78
CA LYS A 9 30.75 -21.55 21.06
C LYS A 9 29.32 -21.92 20.61
N SER A 10 28.31 -21.25 21.15
CA SER A 10 26.92 -21.42 20.68
C SER A 10 26.75 -20.73 19.33
N ARG A 11 26.50 -21.52 18.28
CA ARG A 11 26.19 -21.02 16.93
C ARG A 11 24.87 -20.23 16.99
N ALA A 12 24.87 -18.97 16.57
CA ALA A 12 23.68 -18.12 16.54
C ALA A 12 22.57 -18.81 15.73
N ARG A 13 21.41 -19.03 16.37
CA ARG A 13 20.24 -19.61 15.70
C ARG A 13 19.74 -18.59 14.66
N LYS A 14 19.69 -18.98 13.39
CA LYS A 14 19.05 -18.15 12.34
C LYS A 14 17.59 -17.92 12.75
N SER A 15 17.19 -16.64 12.86
CA SER A 15 15.82 -16.27 13.22
C SER A 15 14.86 -16.74 12.13
N LYS A 16 13.73 -17.33 12.55
CA LYS A 16 12.70 -17.81 11.62
C LYS A 16 12.15 -16.63 10.81
N PRO A 17 11.96 -16.76 9.49
CA PRO A 17 11.38 -15.69 8.68
C PRO A 17 9.96 -15.37 9.13
N LEU A 18 9.60 -14.08 9.09
CA LEU A 18 8.28 -13.58 9.46
C LEU A 18 7.19 -14.27 8.63
N THR A 19 6.12 -14.66 9.31
CA THR A 19 4.88 -15.14 8.69
C THR A 19 4.19 -14.01 7.92
N SER A 20 3.31 -14.35 6.98
CA SER A 20 2.52 -13.36 6.23
C SER A 20 1.71 -12.44 7.14
N ARG A 21 1.18 -12.98 8.26
CA ARG A 21 0.43 -12.18 9.26
C ARG A 21 1.32 -11.14 9.93
N GLU A 22 2.54 -11.52 10.32
CA GLU A 22 3.49 -10.61 10.95
C GLU A 22 3.94 -9.50 9.98
N LYS A 23 4.18 -9.85 8.71
CA LYS A 23 4.50 -8.86 7.67
C LYS A 23 3.37 -7.85 7.46
N VAL A 24 2.12 -8.32 7.36
CA VAL A 24 0.95 -7.44 7.23
C VAL A 24 0.79 -6.55 8.46
N ARG A 25 1.00 -7.08 9.67
CA ARG A 25 0.95 -6.30 10.91
C ARG A 25 2.01 -5.20 10.94
N ALA A 26 3.26 -5.54 10.63
CA ALA A 26 4.36 -4.58 10.58
C ALA A 26 4.13 -3.49 9.53
N HIS A 27 3.66 -3.86 8.34
CA HIS A 27 3.32 -2.90 7.29
C HIS A 27 2.22 -1.92 7.73
N ARG A 28 1.12 -2.43 8.31
CA ARG A 28 0.04 -1.58 8.83
C ARG A 28 0.49 -0.69 9.99
N ALA A 29 1.42 -1.14 10.84
CA ALA A 29 1.98 -0.32 11.91
C ALA A 29 2.77 0.88 11.35
N ARG A 30 3.61 0.65 10.32
CA ARG A 30 4.33 1.73 9.63
C ARG A 30 3.38 2.74 8.98
N LEU A 31 2.33 2.28 8.30
CA LEU A 31 1.34 3.18 7.69
C LEU A 31 0.61 4.03 8.75
N ARG A 32 0.26 3.44 9.90
CA ARG A 32 -0.36 4.20 11.01
C ARG A 32 0.58 5.26 11.59
N ALA A 33 1.87 4.96 11.71
CA ALA A 33 2.87 5.94 12.15
C ALA A 33 3.01 7.12 11.18
N GLN A 34 2.70 6.90 9.89
CA GLN A 34 2.62 7.95 8.86
C GLN A 34 1.26 8.67 8.83
N GLY A 35 0.38 8.44 9.82
CA GLY A 35 -0.95 9.05 9.89
C GLY A 35 -2.00 8.41 8.97
N MET A 36 -1.67 7.37 8.23
CA MET A 36 -2.62 6.69 7.34
C MET A 36 -3.50 5.70 8.11
N ARG A 37 -4.77 5.63 7.70
CA ARG A 37 -5.75 4.69 8.25
C ARG A 37 -6.14 3.67 7.18
N PRO A 38 -6.08 2.35 7.49
CA PRO A 38 -6.54 1.34 6.54
C PRO A 38 -8.06 1.44 6.38
N VAL A 39 -8.53 1.56 5.14
CA VAL A 39 -9.94 1.45 4.76
C VAL A 39 -10.11 0.22 3.86
N THR A 40 -11.18 -0.54 4.07
CA THR A 40 -11.55 -1.66 3.19
C THR A 40 -12.84 -1.29 2.49
N MET A 41 -12.78 -1.24 1.17
CA MET A 41 -13.94 -1.00 0.32
C MET A 41 -14.18 -2.23 -0.56
N TRP A 42 -15.45 -2.51 -0.83
CA TRP A 42 -15.85 -3.53 -1.78
C TRP A 42 -15.88 -2.90 -3.16
N VAL A 43 -15.12 -3.47 -4.10
CA VAL A 43 -15.09 -3.04 -5.50
C VAL A 43 -15.79 -4.08 -6.38
N PRO A 44 -16.43 -3.66 -7.49
CA PRO A 44 -16.92 -4.59 -8.50
C PRO A 44 -15.80 -5.47 -9.07
N ASP A 45 -16.14 -6.60 -9.67
CA ASP A 45 -15.16 -7.43 -10.36
C ASP A 45 -14.57 -6.70 -11.56
N MET A 46 -13.33 -6.21 -11.38
CA MET A 46 -12.60 -5.43 -12.37
C MET A 46 -12.13 -6.24 -13.58
N ARG A 47 -12.21 -7.58 -13.52
CA ARG A 47 -11.87 -8.46 -14.65
C ARG A 47 -13.05 -8.68 -15.60
N SER A 48 -14.26 -8.34 -15.17
CA SER A 48 -15.44 -8.47 -16.01
C SER A 48 -15.39 -7.48 -17.18
N PRO A 49 -15.70 -7.93 -18.42
CA PRO A 49 -15.86 -7.02 -19.55
C PRO A 49 -16.90 -5.92 -19.31
N LYS A 50 -17.92 -6.19 -18.48
CA LYS A 50 -18.94 -5.21 -18.08
C LYS A 50 -18.34 -4.06 -17.27
N PHE A 51 -17.41 -4.35 -16.37
CA PHE A 51 -16.71 -3.31 -15.61
C PHE A 51 -15.88 -2.44 -16.53
N ALA A 52 -15.13 -3.04 -17.47
CA ALA A 52 -14.33 -2.28 -18.43
C ALA A 52 -15.18 -1.35 -19.30
N ALA A 53 -16.35 -1.83 -19.76
CA ALA A 53 -17.29 -1.02 -20.52
C ALA A 53 -17.83 0.16 -19.70
N GLU A 54 -18.23 -0.08 -18.45
CA GLU A 54 -18.77 0.96 -17.58
C GLU A 54 -17.69 1.96 -17.16
N ALA A 55 -16.49 1.50 -16.80
CA ALA A 55 -15.35 2.36 -16.50
C ALA A 55 -15.05 3.28 -17.69
N ARG A 56 -15.00 2.73 -18.91
CA ARG A 56 -14.81 3.54 -20.13
C ARG A 56 -15.92 4.59 -20.29
N ARG A 57 -17.19 4.20 -20.14
CA ARG A 57 -18.34 5.11 -20.23
C ARG A 57 -18.22 6.24 -19.21
N GLN A 58 -17.93 5.93 -17.94
CA GLN A 58 -17.83 6.91 -16.86
C GLN A 58 -16.64 7.84 -17.05
N CYS A 59 -15.48 7.34 -17.47
CA CYS A 59 -14.33 8.18 -17.79
C CYS A 59 -14.66 9.19 -18.90
N LEU A 60 -15.38 8.78 -19.95
CA LEU A 60 -15.81 9.70 -21.01
C LEU A 60 -16.79 10.76 -20.50
N LEU A 61 -17.71 10.40 -19.61
CA LEU A 61 -18.63 11.35 -18.98
C LEU A 61 -17.90 12.37 -18.11
N ALA A 62 -16.93 11.92 -17.31
CA ALA A 62 -16.09 12.80 -16.51
C ALA A 62 -15.27 13.76 -17.39
N ASN A 63 -14.64 13.24 -18.45
CA ASN A 63 -13.84 14.04 -19.38
C ASN A 63 -14.68 15.07 -20.17
N ASN A 64 -15.95 14.75 -20.44
CA ASN A 64 -16.87 15.65 -21.14
C ASN A 64 -17.71 16.52 -20.18
N SER A 65 -17.43 16.45 -18.88
CA SER A 65 -18.08 17.28 -17.87
C SER A 65 -17.72 18.75 -18.08
N ARG A 66 -18.65 19.66 -17.75
CA ARG A 66 -18.37 21.09 -17.67
C ARG A 66 -17.23 21.44 -16.68
N TYR A 67 -16.94 20.52 -15.76
CA TYR A 67 -15.89 20.66 -14.76
C TYR A 67 -14.55 20.06 -15.17
N ALA A 68 -14.46 19.37 -16.31
CA ALA A 68 -13.27 18.59 -16.67
C ALA A 68 -11.96 19.40 -16.59
N ALA A 69 -11.97 20.67 -17.04
CA ALA A 69 -10.81 21.54 -16.94
C ALA A 69 -10.43 21.91 -15.50
N ALA A 70 -11.43 22.17 -14.65
CA ALA A 70 -11.22 22.49 -13.24
C ALA A 70 -10.75 21.24 -12.45
N ASP A 71 -11.36 20.08 -12.73
CA ASP A 71 -10.99 18.80 -12.14
C ASP A 71 -9.54 18.45 -12.49
N GLN A 72 -9.15 18.63 -13.76
CA GLN A 72 -7.77 18.39 -14.19
C GLN A 72 -6.79 19.37 -13.53
N ALA A 73 -7.11 20.66 -13.48
CA ALA A 73 -6.26 21.65 -12.83
C ALA A 73 -6.05 21.36 -11.33
N TRP A 74 -7.08 20.87 -10.64
CA TRP A 74 -6.99 20.43 -9.25
C TRP A 74 -6.13 19.18 -9.07
N VAL A 75 -6.22 18.20 -9.99
CA VAL A 75 -5.35 17.02 -9.97
C VAL A 75 -3.88 17.42 -10.16
N ASP A 76 -3.61 18.31 -11.11
CA ASP A 76 -2.26 18.78 -11.41
C ASP A 76 -1.66 19.53 -10.21
N SER A 77 -2.45 20.34 -9.50
CA SER A 77 -1.98 21.06 -8.30
C SER A 77 -1.58 20.12 -7.15
N MET A 78 -2.29 18.99 -6.98
CA MET A 78 -1.93 17.97 -6.00
C MET A 78 -0.62 17.25 -6.33
N ILE A 79 -0.34 16.99 -7.62
CA ILE A 79 0.88 16.31 -8.07
C ILE A 79 2.09 17.24 -7.95
N ASP A 80 1.92 18.51 -8.30
CA ASP A 80 2.97 19.53 -8.24
C ASP A 80 3.33 19.97 -6.81
N GLY A 81 2.58 19.49 -5.80
CA GLY A 81 2.74 19.90 -4.40
C GLY A 81 2.42 21.39 -4.16
N LYS A 82 1.78 22.06 -5.13
CA LYS A 82 1.29 23.43 -5.00
C LYS A 82 -0.13 23.38 -4.47
N THR A 83 -0.23 23.34 -3.16
CA THR A 83 -1.48 23.68 -2.47
C THR A 83 -1.35 25.15 -2.09
N ASP A 84 -2.15 26.03 -2.70
CA ASP A 84 -2.37 27.38 -2.18
C ASP A 84 -3.12 27.33 -0.83
#